data_AF-X1P4J3-F1
#
_entry.id   AF-X1P4J3-F1
#
_cell.length_a   1.000
_cell.length_b   1.000
_cell.length_c   1.000
_cell.angle_alpha   90.00
_cell.angle_beta   90.00
_cell.angle_gamma   90.00
#
_symmetry.space_group_name_H-M   'P 1'
#
loop_
_entity.id
_entity.type
_entity.pdbx_description
1 polymer ?
#
loop_
_entity_poly.entity_id
_entity_poly.type
_entity_poly.pdbx_seq_one_letter_code
_entity_poly.pdbx_strand_id
1 'polypeptide(L)' 'MNTLPDKNMNALASKVWFTEDMLYVLLLDGREIGVPLMWFPKLRKANK' A
#
# COMPACT_ATOMS: atom_id res chain seq x y z
N MET A 1 -1.92 23.66 23.07
CA MET A 1 -0.75 23.04 22.43
C MET A 1 -1.19 22.48 21.10
N ASN A 2 -0.80 23.10 19.99
CA ASN A 2 -1.05 22.58 18.65
C ASN A 2 0.21 21.83 18.20
N THR A 3 0.19 20.51 18.29
CA THR A 3 1.18 19.68 17.61
C THR A 3 0.53 19.11 16.37
N LEU A 4 0.66 19.81 15.26
CA LEU A 4 0.44 19.25 13.94
C LEU A 4 1.70 18.43 13.58
N PRO A 5 1.66 17.10 13.52
CA PRO A 5 2.55 16.41 12.62
C PRO A 5 1.92 16.51 11.22
N ASP A 6 2.05 17.67 10.57
CA ASP A 6 1.92 17.75 9.11
C ASP A 6 3.20 17.14 8.53
N LYS A 7 3.31 15.82 8.65
CA LYS A 7 4.22 15.05 7.85
C LYS A 7 3.34 14.17 7.01
N ASN A 8 2.83 14.76 5.93
CA ASN A 8 2.34 14.01 4.79
C ASN A 8 3.54 13.20 4.26
N MET A 9 3.86 12.10 4.95
CA MET A 9 4.83 11.13 4.49
C MET A 9 4.18 10.56 3.24
N ASN A 10 4.53 11.14 2.09
CA ASN A 10 4.15 10.61 0.80
C ASN A 10 4.67 9.19 0.77
N ALA A 11 3.78 8.25 1.05
CA ALA A 11 4.02 6.83 1.07
C ALA A 11 4.13 6.39 -0.38
N LEU A 12 5.23 6.78 -1.01
CA LEU A 12 5.49 6.54 -2.42
C LEU A 12 5.85 5.07 -2.59
N ALA A 13 5.00 4.38 -3.33
CA ALA A 13 5.24 3.00 -3.73
C ALA A 13 6.44 2.96 -4.69
N SER A 14 7.48 2.25 -4.29
CA SER A 14 8.63 1.91 -5.13
C SER A 14 8.30 0.74 -6.06
N LYS A 15 7.61 -0.28 -5.52
CA LYS A 15 7.23 -1.49 -6.27
C LYS A 15 5.93 -2.06 -5.71
N VAL A 16 5.06 -2.55 -6.57
CA VAL A 16 3.80 -3.20 -6.18
C VAL A 16 3.73 -4.55 -6.87
N TRP A 17 3.38 -5.59 -6.11
CA TRP A 17 3.10 -6.91 -6.67
C TRP A 17 1.94 -7.57 -5.94
N PHE A 18 1.33 -8.53 -6.64
CA PHE A 18 0.14 -9.21 -6.18
C PHE A 18 0.45 -10.71 -6.13
N THR A 19 -0.08 -11.34 -5.09
CA THR A 19 -0.14 -12.79 -4.94
C THR A 19 -1.61 -13.21 -4.97
N GLU A 20 -1.89 -14.50 -4.81
CA GLU A 20 -3.26 -15.03 -4.91
C GLU A 20 -4.24 -14.37 -3.94
N ASP A 21 -3.80 -14.03 -2.72
CA ASP A 21 -4.65 -13.41 -1.70
C ASP A 21 -4.11 -12.07 -1.16
N MET A 22 -2.83 -11.72 -1.42
CA MET A 22 -2.19 -10.56 -0.82
C MET A 22 -1.60 -9.58 -1.84
N LEU A 23 -1.75 -8.29 -1.55
CA LEU A 23 -1.12 -7.18 -2.23
C LEU A 23 0.08 -6.73 -1.40
N TYR A 24 1.23 -6.64 -2.04
CA TYR A 24 2.47 -6.17 -1.44
C TYR A 24 2.92 -4.86 -2.09
N VAL A 25 3.28 -3.89 -1.25
CA VAL A 25 3.85 -2.60 -1.67
C VAL A 25 5.17 -2.40 -0.97
N LEU A 26 6.24 -2.32 -1.75
CA LEU A 26 7.53 -1.82 -1.28
C LEU A 26 7.50 -0.29 -1.39
N LEU A 27 7.76 0.41 -0.30
CA LEU A 27 7.89 1.86 -0.27
C LEU A 27 9.34 2.28 -0.55
N LEU A 28 9.50 3.50 -1.03
CA LEU A 28 10.83 4.12 -1.24
C LEU A 28 11.66 4.20 0.04
N ASP A 29 11.00 4.17 1.19
CA ASP A 29 11.61 4.20 2.52
C ASP A 29 12.16 2.82 2.95
N GLY A 30 12.07 1.79 2.10
CA GLY A 30 12.52 0.43 2.37
C GLY A 30 11.54 -0.41 3.20
N ARG A 31 10.38 0.14 3.55
CA ARG A 31 9.30 -0.58 4.23
C ARG A 31 8.49 -1.41 3.24
N GLU A 32 8.07 -2.59 3.66
CA GLU A 32 7.16 -3.46 2.92
C GLU A 32 5.81 -3.51 3.63
N ILE A 33 4.73 -3.25 2.88
CA ILE A 33 3.35 -3.35 3.37
C ILE A 33 2.67 -4.49 2.66
N GLY A 34 2.23 -5.49 3.42
CA GLY A 34 1.35 -6.56 2.94
C GLY A 34 -0.08 -6.34 3.43
N VAL A 35 -1.03 -6.34 2.50
CA VAL A 35 -2.47 -6.23 2.81
C VAL A 35 -3.26 -7.28 2.02
N PRO A 36 -4.27 -7.92 2.64
CA PRO A 36 -5.09 -8.88 1.93
C PRO A 36 -5.94 -8.20 0.85
N LEU A 37 -5.96 -8.78 -0.35
CA LEU A 37 -6.75 -8.32 -1.50
C LEU A 37 -8.25 -8.33 -1.21
N MET A 38 -8.69 -9.16 -0.27
CA MET A 38 -10.08 -9.23 0.18
C MET A 38 -10.59 -7.88 0.70
N TRP A 39 -9.72 -7.04 1.26
CA TRP A 39 -10.07 -5.70 1.74
C TRP A 39 -10.31 -4.69 0.61
N PHE A 40 -9.85 -5.00 -0.60
CA PHE A 40 -9.99 -4.14 -1.78
C PHE A 40 -10.90 -4.81 -2.81
N PRO A 41 -12.24 -4.78 -2.62
CA PRO A 41 -13.19 -5.47 -3.49
C PRO A 41 -13.13 -4.99 -4.96
N LYS A 42 -12.68 -3.75 -5.21
CA LYS A 42 -12.45 -3.22 -6.55
C LYS A 42 -11.20 -3.81 -7.23
N LEU A 43 -10.15 -4.12 -6.47
CA LEU A 43 -8.92 -4.73 -6.97
C LEU A 43 -9.09 -6.24 -7.21
N ARG A 44 -10.00 -6.93 -6.50
CA ARG A 44 -10.31 -8.35 -6.77
C ARG A 44 -10.81 -8.64 -8.19
N LYS A 45 -11.44 -7.67 -8.85
CA LYS A 45 -11.95 -7.81 -10.22
C LYS A 45 -11.04 -7.18 -11.27
N ALA A 46 -9.85 -6.71 -10.87
CA ALA A 46 -8.89 -6.17 -11.82
C ALA A 46 -8.28 -7.34 -12.62
N ASN A 47 -8.88 -7.61 -13.78
CA ASN A 47 -8.27 -8.42 -14.83
C ASN A 47 -7.53 -7.49 -15.80
N LYS A 48 -6.60 -8.06 -16.56
CA LYS A 48 -5.59 -7.41 -17.39
C LYS A 48 -6.15 -6.52 -18.49
#